data_AF-A0A2H3D9L3-F1
#
_entry.id   AF-A0A2H3D9L3-F1
#
_cell.length_a   1.000
_cell.length_b   1.000
_cell.length_c   1.000
_cell.angle_alpha   90.00
_cell.angle_beta   90.00
_cell.angle_gamma   90.00
#
_symmetry.space_group_name_H-M   'P 1'
#
loop_
_entity.id
_entity.type
_entity.pdbx_description
1 polymer ?
#
loop_
_entity_poly.entity_id
_entity_poly.type
_entity_poly.pdbx_seq_one_letter_code
_entity_poly.pdbx_strand_id
1 'polypeptide(L)'
;MKSGDGQVAEVIAISEAYLRLPDLPPSIWDLTHAEQPQFLERLAEVEAASPSAAGLLARLYPALPVDFSSILIPRPRQQARTSGALPPVQVPDINVRGGVVFRAAEDATRLLQELGYTCAIFGSAACFLYGNNRLPNDVDILISTAEDPEVIKCSLVNKSPLHFYLVRAKTPGATYKVLWYRHCETIGQRTFTRKTKVDIVVAGTMMLPFPSLQSIIIKGTFPVVPLEVLLLHKLQGWYDHLIAPELHKQRKGPVDVEDIRCTLRIAVRSVTGTERLWALVALDFFEEEFRQLTLDRVKLFCSVFADCRDDWYQLGFEV
;
A
#
# COMPACT_ATOMS: atom_id res chain seq x y z
N MET A 1 50.24 10.33 15.49
CA MET A 1 48.92 10.87 15.89
C MET A 1 48.96 12.39 15.84
N LYS A 2 48.61 13.00 14.70
CA LYS A 2 48.22 14.42 14.50
C LYS A 2 47.61 14.51 13.09
N SER A 3 46.32 14.21 12.94
CA SER A 3 45.61 14.31 11.66
C SER A 3 44.08 14.53 11.79
N GLY A 4 43.52 14.60 13.00
CA GLY A 4 42.07 14.75 13.21
C GLY A 4 41.58 16.19 13.29
N ASP A 5 42.36 17.10 13.88
CA ASP A 5 41.89 18.46 14.16
C ASP A 5 41.69 19.33 12.91
N GLY A 6 42.40 19.04 11.82
CA GLY A 6 42.27 19.78 10.56
C GLY A 6 40.94 19.54 9.84
N GLN A 7 40.43 18.31 9.87
CA GLN A 7 39.18 17.94 9.20
C GLN A 7 37.95 18.48 9.94
N VAL A 8 38.00 18.54 11.27
CA VAL A 8 36.91 19.09 12.09
C VAL A 8 36.79 20.60 11.89
N ALA A 9 37.91 21.32 11.83
CA ALA A 9 37.91 22.76 11.54
C ALA A 9 37.36 23.07 10.14
N GLU A 10 37.67 22.23 9.15
CA GLU A 10 37.18 22.35 7.78
C GLU A 10 35.66 22.11 7.68
N VAL A 11 35.12 21.10 8.38
CA VAL A 11 33.67 20.82 8.40
C VAL A 11 32.88 21.91 9.14
N ILE A 12 33.42 22.44 10.24
CA ILE A 12 32.80 23.57 10.95
C ILE A 12 32.82 24.83 10.07
N ALA A 13 33.93 25.12 9.40
CA ALA A 13 34.04 26.26 8.49
C ALA A 13 33.10 26.14 7.28
N ILE A 14 32.94 24.95 6.71
CA ILE A 14 31.99 24.68 5.62
C ILE A 14 30.55 24.85 6.12
N SER A 15 30.22 24.35 7.31
CA SER A 15 28.89 24.47 7.89
C SER A 15 28.52 25.92 8.23
N GLU A 16 29.46 26.70 8.79
CA GLU A 16 29.27 28.12 9.07
C GLU A 16 29.21 28.98 7.79
N ALA A 17 29.99 28.63 6.76
CA ALA A 17 29.93 29.29 5.46
C ALA A 17 28.59 29.01 4.75
N TYR A 18 28.10 27.78 4.82
CA TYR A 18 26.81 27.38 4.26
C TYR A 18 25.65 28.14 4.91
N LEU A 19 25.68 28.33 6.23
CA LEU A 19 24.68 29.10 6.99
C LEU A 19 24.71 30.62 6.75
N ARG A 20 25.75 31.16 6.09
CA ARG A 20 25.91 32.59 5.80
C ARG A 20 25.63 32.97 4.35
N LEU A 21 25.27 32.01 3.49
CA LEU A 21 24.90 32.32 2.10
C LEU A 21 23.52 33.00 2.08
N PRO A 22 23.39 34.17 1.43
CA PRO A 22 22.15 34.96 1.44
C PRO A 22 20.98 34.28 0.71
N ASP A 23 21.27 33.26 -0.11
CA ASP A 23 20.30 32.51 -0.91
C ASP A 23 20.51 30.98 -0.75
N LEU A 24 20.33 30.47 0.47
CA LEU A 24 20.31 29.02 0.71
C LEU A 24 19.17 28.36 -0.10
N PRO A 25 19.43 27.28 -0.86
CA PRO A 25 18.38 26.53 -1.52
C PRO A 25 17.42 25.91 -0.48
N PRO A 26 16.13 25.72 -0.84
CA PRO A 26 15.10 25.33 0.10
C PRO A 26 15.28 23.86 0.53
N SER A 27 15.95 23.68 1.67
CA SER A 27 15.98 22.44 2.46
C SER A 27 16.76 21.27 1.87
N ILE A 28 17.18 20.37 2.76
CA ILE A 28 17.92 19.15 2.44
C ILE A 28 17.18 18.18 1.52
N TRP A 29 15.88 18.43 1.29
CA TRP A 29 15.00 17.65 0.46
C TRP A 29 15.24 17.88 -1.04
N ASP A 30 16.09 18.85 -1.40
CA ASP A 30 16.59 19.02 -2.76
C ASP A 30 17.76 18.06 -3.10
N LEU A 31 18.26 17.30 -2.12
CA LEU A 31 19.19 16.19 -2.39
C LEU A 31 18.46 15.07 -3.13
N THR A 32 19.08 14.52 -4.17
CA THR A 32 18.52 13.36 -4.86
C THR A 32 18.42 12.17 -3.92
N HIS A 33 17.49 11.24 -4.19
CA HIS A 33 17.30 10.02 -3.39
C HIS A 33 18.59 9.20 -3.19
N ALA A 34 19.58 9.30 -4.10
CA ALA A 34 20.86 8.63 -3.99
C ALA A 34 21.86 9.34 -3.05
N GLU A 35 21.70 10.65 -2.85
CA GLU A 35 22.61 11.49 -2.05
C GLU A 35 22.21 11.55 -0.57
N GLN A 36 20.91 11.42 -0.27
CA GLN A 36 20.38 11.48 1.09
C GLN A 36 21.02 10.47 2.06
N PRO A 37 21.20 9.18 1.72
CA PRO A 37 21.81 8.21 2.64
C PRO A 37 23.27 8.54 2.97
N GLN A 38 24.05 8.98 1.97
CA GLN A 38 25.47 9.32 2.14
C GLN A 38 25.64 10.59 2.98
N PHE A 39 24.75 11.56 2.81
CA PHE A 39 24.74 12.77 3.61
C PHE A 39 24.45 12.47 5.09
N LEU A 40 23.43 11.63 5.36
CA LEU A 40 23.07 11.25 6.73
C LEU A 40 24.16 10.44 7.42
N GLU A 41 24.83 9.54 6.70
CA GLU A 41 25.96 8.76 7.20
C GLU A 41 27.14 9.67 7.60
N ARG A 42 27.51 10.62 6.73
CA ARG A 42 28.55 11.63 7.02
C ARG A 42 28.21 12.50 8.23
N LEU A 43 26.94 12.88 8.39
CA LEU A 43 26.50 13.70 9.51
C LEU A 43 26.57 12.93 10.84
N ALA A 44 26.22 11.63 10.82
CA ALA A 44 26.35 10.75 11.97
C ALA A 44 27.82 10.49 12.35
N GLU A 45 28.71 10.35 11.36
CA GLU A 45 30.16 10.26 11.59
C GLU A 45 30.72 11.53 12.29
N VAL A 46 30.23 12.71 11.88
CA VAL A 46 30.63 14.00 12.49
C VAL A 46 30.14 14.13 13.93
N GLU A 47 28.89 13.76 14.22
CA GLU A 47 28.36 13.75 15.60
C GLU A 47 29.10 12.74 16.49
N ALA A 48 29.46 11.56 15.96
CA ALA A 48 30.23 10.55 16.68
C ALA A 48 31.68 10.98 16.95
N ALA A 49 32.29 11.75 16.04
CA ALA A 49 33.67 12.20 16.17
C ALA A 49 33.86 13.41 17.09
N SER A 50 32.82 14.21 17.32
CA SER A 50 32.91 15.42 18.15
C SER A 50 31.72 15.60 19.09
N PRO A 51 31.91 15.48 20.42
CA PRO A 51 30.86 15.73 21.40
C PRO A 51 30.29 17.16 21.35
N SER A 52 31.04 18.13 20.81
CA SER A 52 30.54 19.51 20.62
C SER A 52 29.62 19.67 19.41
N ALA A 53 29.60 18.67 18.52
CA ALA A 53 28.65 18.56 17.41
C ALA A 53 27.35 17.85 17.80
N ALA A 54 27.26 17.32 19.02
CA ALA A 54 26.06 16.64 19.51
C ALA A 54 24.82 17.55 19.44
N GLY A 55 23.78 17.09 18.74
CA GLY A 55 22.55 17.85 18.55
C GLY A 55 22.57 18.81 17.37
N LEU A 56 23.55 18.70 16.46
CA LEU A 56 23.52 19.38 15.16
C LEU A 56 22.28 18.98 14.37
N LEU A 57 21.91 17.69 14.39
CA LEU A 57 20.66 17.19 13.82
C LEU A 57 19.43 17.86 14.46
N ALA A 58 19.37 17.96 15.79
CA ALA A 58 18.25 18.59 16.48
C ALA A 58 18.15 20.11 16.19
N ARG A 59 19.28 20.78 15.97
CA ARG A 59 19.33 22.21 15.63
C ARG A 59 18.97 22.50 14.18
N LEU A 60 19.36 21.61 13.26
CA LEU A 60 18.96 21.67 11.85
C LEU A 60 17.50 21.23 11.66
N TYR A 61 16.96 20.41 12.55
CA TYR A 61 15.62 19.82 12.46
C TYR A 61 14.85 19.88 13.79
N PRO A 62 14.37 21.07 14.22
CA PRO A 62 13.68 21.24 15.50
C PRO A 62 12.29 20.56 15.58
N ALA A 63 11.80 19.94 14.50
CA ALA A 63 10.49 19.30 14.44
C ALA A 63 10.50 17.77 14.70
N LEU A 64 11.66 17.15 14.93
CA LEU A 64 11.75 15.74 15.29
C LEU A 64 11.76 15.56 16.82
N PRO A 65 10.85 14.77 17.42
CA PRO A 65 10.93 14.45 18.84
C PRO A 65 12.11 13.50 19.09
N VAL A 66 12.99 13.89 20.00
CA VAL A 66 14.24 13.19 20.36
C VAL A 66 13.92 11.98 21.26
N ASP A 67 14.17 10.77 20.75
CA ASP A 67 15.00 9.74 21.42
C ASP A 67 15.41 8.62 20.43
N PHE A 68 16.56 8.79 19.78
CA PHE A 68 17.12 7.82 18.83
C PHE A 68 17.82 6.63 19.52
N SER A 69 17.96 6.65 20.84
CA SER A 69 18.63 5.56 21.59
C SER A 69 17.87 4.24 21.50
N SER A 70 16.59 4.28 21.11
CA SER A 70 15.72 3.13 20.96
C SER A 70 15.67 2.54 19.53
N ILE A 71 16.31 3.18 18.55
CA ILE A 71 16.30 2.75 17.13
C ILE A 71 17.40 1.73 16.80
N LEU A 72 18.45 1.65 17.63
CA LEU A 72 19.59 0.73 17.38
C LEU A 72 19.44 -0.67 17.98
N ILE A 73 18.34 -0.97 18.66
CA ILE A 73 18.00 -2.34 19.04
C ILE A 73 16.90 -2.81 18.08
N PRO A 74 17.14 -3.83 17.24
CA PRO A 74 16.06 -4.49 16.52
C PRO A 74 15.10 -5.04 17.56
N ARG A 75 14.00 -4.33 17.85
CA ARG A 75 12.90 -4.94 18.60
C ARG A 75 12.43 -6.11 17.74
N PRO A 76 12.35 -7.34 18.29
CA PRO A 76 11.67 -8.39 17.58
C PRO A 76 10.26 -7.85 17.34
N ARG A 77 9.90 -7.64 16.06
CA ARG A 77 8.54 -7.32 15.64
C ARG A 77 7.66 -8.37 16.33
N GLN A 78 6.99 -7.96 17.41
CA GLN A 78 6.02 -8.82 18.05
C GLN A 78 5.03 -9.17 16.95
N GLN A 79 4.98 -10.45 16.63
CA GLN A 79 3.97 -10.99 15.73
C GLN A 79 2.63 -10.47 16.23
N ALA A 80 2.00 -9.60 15.43
CA ALA A 80 0.57 -9.43 15.50
C ALA A 80 0.01 -10.83 15.22
N ARG A 81 -0.30 -11.49 16.34
CA ARG A 81 -0.86 -12.82 16.41
C ARG A 81 -2.06 -12.88 15.48
N THR A 82 -2.18 -14.02 14.79
CA THR A 82 -3.38 -14.55 14.14
C THR A 82 -4.62 -13.74 14.48
N SER A 83 -5.08 -12.93 13.52
CA SER A 83 -6.42 -12.34 13.55
C SER A 83 -7.38 -13.41 14.03
N GLY A 84 -8.16 -13.14 15.10
CA GLY A 84 -9.15 -14.09 15.62
C GLY A 84 -9.88 -14.75 14.46
N ALA A 85 -9.89 -16.08 14.45
CA ALA A 85 -10.25 -16.88 13.28
C ALA A 85 -11.66 -16.54 12.80
N LEU A 86 -11.77 -15.55 11.90
CA LEU A 86 -12.96 -15.33 11.10
C LEU A 86 -13.22 -16.65 10.36
N PRO A 87 -14.48 -17.12 10.33
CA PRO A 87 -14.80 -18.36 9.62
C PRO A 87 -14.28 -18.29 8.19
N PRO A 88 -13.81 -19.42 7.63
CA PRO A 88 -13.26 -19.45 6.28
C PRO A 88 -14.30 -18.89 5.30
N VAL A 89 -13.93 -17.83 4.58
CA VAL A 89 -14.80 -17.21 3.59
C VAL A 89 -15.05 -18.21 2.47
N GLN A 90 -16.32 -18.58 2.28
CA GLN A 90 -16.72 -19.42 1.15
C GLN A 90 -16.76 -18.55 -0.10
N VAL A 91 -15.82 -18.80 -1.00
CA VAL A 91 -15.84 -18.17 -2.33
C VAL A 91 -16.95 -18.80 -3.18
N PRO A 92 -17.66 -18.01 -4.00
CA PRO A 92 -18.67 -18.55 -4.91
C PRO A 92 -18.06 -19.58 -5.87
N ASP A 93 -18.82 -20.64 -6.15
CA ASP A 93 -18.50 -21.59 -7.21
C ASP A 93 -18.34 -20.86 -8.55
N ILE A 94 -17.47 -21.38 -9.42
CA ILE A 94 -17.20 -20.79 -10.74
C ILE A 94 -18.47 -20.56 -11.57
N ASN A 95 -19.48 -21.39 -11.34
CA ASN A 95 -20.78 -21.33 -11.99
C ASN A 95 -21.75 -20.30 -11.39
N VAL A 96 -21.40 -19.68 -10.26
CA VAL A 96 -22.14 -18.59 -9.64
C VAL A 96 -21.56 -17.23 -10.06
N ARG A 97 -22.36 -16.17 -9.98
CA ARG A 97 -21.90 -14.79 -10.22
C ARG A 97 -20.69 -14.50 -9.31
N GLY A 98 -19.62 -13.96 -9.89
CA GLY A 98 -18.39 -13.66 -9.18
C GLY A 98 -17.41 -14.84 -9.03
N GLY A 99 -17.82 -16.09 -9.26
CA GLY A 99 -16.93 -17.25 -9.11
C GLY A 99 -15.71 -17.23 -10.04
N VAL A 100 -15.89 -16.77 -11.29
CA VAL A 100 -14.78 -16.60 -12.25
C VAL A 100 -13.71 -15.62 -11.76
N VAL A 101 -14.07 -14.67 -10.88
CA VAL A 101 -13.12 -13.72 -10.29
C VAL A 101 -12.16 -14.44 -9.36
N PHE A 102 -12.67 -15.29 -8.47
CA PHE A 102 -11.82 -16.05 -7.55
C PHE A 102 -11.00 -17.12 -8.27
N ARG A 103 -11.53 -17.74 -9.32
CA ARG A 103 -10.73 -18.63 -10.17
C ARG A 103 -9.59 -17.87 -10.86
N ALA A 104 -9.87 -16.70 -11.41
CA ALA A 104 -8.84 -15.84 -12.01
C ALA A 104 -7.78 -15.42 -11.00
N ALA A 105 -8.20 -15.08 -9.77
CA ALA A 105 -7.30 -14.69 -8.69
C ALA A 105 -6.37 -15.84 -8.28
N GLU A 106 -6.91 -17.05 -8.13
CA GLU A 106 -6.14 -18.26 -7.81
C GLU A 106 -5.13 -18.59 -8.91
N ASP A 107 -5.57 -18.63 -10.17
CA ASP A 107 -4.69 -18.94 -11.31
C ASP A 107 -3.62 -17.86 -11.51
N ALA A 108 -3.98 -16.59 -11.39
CA ALA A 108 -3.03 -15.48 -11.59
C ALA A 108 -1.98 -15.44 -10.47
N THR A 109 -2.40 -15.50 -9.20
CA THR A 109 -1.45 -15.47 -8.06
C THR A 109 -0.52 -16.67 -8.06
N ARG A 110 -1.02 -17.87 -8.35
CA ARG A 110 -0.17 -19.07 -8.52
C ARG A 110 0.87 -18.87 -9.62
N LEU A 111 0.46 -18.42 -10.82
CA LEU A 111 1.39 -18.20 -11.93
C LEU A 111 2.41 -17.10 -11.64
N LEU A 112 2.01 -16.02 -10.96
CA LEU A 112 2.93 -14.96 -10.54
C LEU A 112 3.97 -15.47 -9.54
N GLN A 113 3.56 -16.29 -8.58
CA GLN A 113 4.49 -16.92 -7.63
C GLN A 113 5.44 -17.90 -8.32
N GLU A 114 4.96 -18.69 -9.28
CA GLU A 114 5.81 -19.57 -10.12
C GLU A 114 6.82 -18.79 -10.98
N LEU A 115 6.51 -17.55 -11.33
CA LEU A 115 7.41 -16.62 -12.02
C LEU A 115 8.36 -15.89 -11.05
N GLY A 116 8.24 -16.12 -9.75
CA GLY A 116 9.11 -15.54 -8.72
C GLY A 116 8.65 -14.17 -8.19
N TYR A 117 7.44 -13.73 -8.52
CA TYR A 117 6.91 -12.46 -8.02
C TYR A 117 6.27 -12.62 -6.62
N THR A 118 6.57 -11.66 -5.75
CA THR A 118 5.79 -11.44 -4.53
C THR A 118 4.53 -10.65 -4.87
N CYS A 119 3.36 -11.26 -4.70
CA CYS A 119 2.08 -10.65 -5.05
C CYS A 119 0.99 -10.88 -3.99
N ALA A 120 0.03 -9.97 -3.94
CA ALA A 120 -1.14 -10.08 -3.08
C ALA A 120 -2.38 -9.45 -3.74
N ILE A 121 -3.54 -10.06 -3.51
CA ILE A 121 -4.83 -9.54 -3.95
C ILE A 121 -5.19 -8.33 -3.09
N PHE A 122 -5.66 -7.27 -3.73
CA PHE A 122 -6.23 -6.10 -3.06
C PHE A 122 -7.59 -5.76 -3.70
N GLY A 123 -8.12 -4.56 -3.41
CA GLY A 123 -9.34 -4.09 -4.02
C GLY A 123 -10.60 -4.89 -3.63
N SER A 124 -11.55 -5.00 -4.53
CA SER A 124 -12.89 -5.54 -4.20
C SER A 124 -12.88 -7.04 -3.87
N ALA A 125 -12.02 -7.82 -4.53
CA ALA A 125 -11.86 -9.23 -4.23
C ALA A 125 -11.28 -9.45 -2.82
N ALA A 126 -10.30 -8.64 -2.41
CA ALA A 126 -9.79 -8.65 -1.04
C ALA A 126 -10.87 -8.28 -0.02
N CYS A 127 -11.68 -7.26 -0.28
CA CYS A 127 -12.81 -6.90 0.62
C CYS A 127 -13.74 -8.08 0.86
N PHE A 128 -14.08 -8.81 -0.21
CA PHE A 128 -14.91 -10.01 -0.09
C PHE A 128 -14.24 -11.09 0.78
N LEU A 129 -12.95 -11.35 0.57
CA LEU A 129 -12.16 -12.32 1.35
C LEU A 129 -12.00 -11.93 2.83
N TYR A 130 -12.19 -10.66 3.19
CA TYR A 130 -12.25 -10.20 4.58
C TYR A 130 -13.66 -10.24 5.19
N GLY A 131 -14.70 -10.53 4.40
CA GLY A 131 -16.09 -10.67 4.88
C GLY A 131 -17.07 -9.63 4.36
N ASN A 132 -16.70 -8.86 3.33
CA ASN A 132 -17.67 -8.01 2.62
C ASN A 132 -18.60 -8.87 1.75
N ASN A 133 -19.90 -8.62 1.80
CA ASN A 133 -20.90 -9.39 1.06
C ASN A 133 -20.98 -9.02 -0.43
N ARG A 134 -20.34 -7.91 -0.84
CA ARG A 134 -20.37 -7.46 -2.22
C ARG A 134 -19.43 -8.30 -3.08
N LEU A 135 -19.99 -8.91 -4.13
CA LEU A 135 -19.21 -9.66 -5.10
C LEU A 135 -18.28 -8.74 -5.91
N PRO A 136 -17.02 -9.12 -6.11
CA PRO A 136 -16.10 -8.41 -6.99
C PRO A 136 -16.48 -8.61 -8.47
N ASN A 137 -16.07 -7.67 -9.31
CA ASN A 137 -16.25 -7.75 -10.77
C ASN A 137 -14.94 -8.04 -11.53
N ASP A 138 -13.83 -7.83 -10.86
CA ASP A 138 -12.46 -7.88 -11.33
C ASP A 138 -11.53 -8.33 -10.19
N VAL A 139 -10.31 -8.72 -10.56
CA VAL A 139 -9.25 -9.04 -9.62
C VAL A 139 -8.19 -7.96 -9.70
N ASP A 140 -7.90 -7.30 -8.58
CA ASP A 140 -6.76 -6.39 -8.46
C ASP A 140 -5.61 -7.12 -7.74
N ILE A 141 -4.44 -7.19 -8.37
CA ILE A 141 -3.25 -7.87 -7.82
C ILE A 141 -2.11 -6.86 -7.71
N LEU A 142 -1.64 -6.65 -6.48
CA LEU A 142 -0.47 -5.85 -6.16
C LEU A 142 0.79 -6.72 -6.28
N ILE A 143 1.82 -6.22 -6.95
CA ILE A 143 3.09 -6.92 -7.16
C ILE A 143 4.26 -6.03 -6.71
N SER A 144 5.20 -6.61 -5.95
CA SER A 144 6.45 -5.94 -5.58
C SER A 144 7.52 -6.18 -6.65
N THR A 145 7.61 -5.31 -7.65
CA THR A 145 8.62 -5.38 -8.72
C THR A 145 8.88 -3.99 -9.32
N ALA A 146 9.99 -3.84 -10.04
CA ALA A 146 10.26 -2.67 -10.88
C ALA A 146 9.91 -2.91 -12.37
N GLU A 147 9.48 -4.13 -12.72
CA GLU A 147 9.12 -4.47 -14.10
C GLU A 147 7.85 -3.76 -14.56
N ASP A 148 7.79 -3.45 -15.86
CA ASP A 148 6.60 -2.89 -16.50
C ASP A 148 5.41 -3.87 -16.36
N PRO A 149 4.25 -3.42 -15.85
CA PRO A 149 3.04 -4.23 -15.78
C PRO A 149 2.68 -4.94 -17.10
N GLU A 150 2.96 -4.34 -18.26
CA GLU A 150 2.70 -4.96 -19.56
C GLU A 150 3.56 -6.21 -19.82
N VAL A 151 4.80 -6.23 -19.31
CA VAL A 151 5.68 -7.41 -19.38
C VAL A 151 5.10 -8.55 -18.54
N ILE A 152 4.67 -8.24 -17.31
CA ILE A 152 4.07 -9.21 -16.39
C ILE A 152 2.79 -9.81 -16.99
N LYS A 153 1.93 -8.96 -17.56
CA LYS A 153 0.72 -9.40 -18.27
C LYS A 153 1.05 -10.33 -19.43
N CYS A 154 2.09 -10.03 -20.21
CA CYS A 154 2.54 -10.90 -21.29
C CYS A 154 3.05 -12.26 -20.76
N SER A 155 3.79 -12.27 -19.65
CA SER A 155 4.25 -13.50 -19.01
C SER A 155 3.08 -14.40 -18.58
N LEU A 156 2.01 -13.84 -18.03
CA LEU A 156 0.79 -14.59 -17.68
C LEU A 156 0.09 -15.19 -18.92
N VAL A 157 -0.03 -14.43 -20.01
CA VAL A 157 -0.56 -14.94 -21.28
C VAL A 157 0.31 -16.05 -21.85
N ASN A 158 1.63 -15.89 -21.82
CA ASN A 158 2.56 -16.89 -22.35
C ASN A 158 2.51 -18.20 -21.54
N LYS A 159 2.35 -18.11 -20.21
CA LYS A 159 2.25 -19.28 -19.32
C LYS A 159 0.90 -19.99 -19.45
N SER A 160 -0.19 -19.28 -19.71
CA SER A 160 -1.52 -19.89 -19.83
C SER A 160 -2.41 -19.19 -20.88
N PRO A 161 -2.10 -19.38 -22.17
CA PRO A 161 -2.79 -18.67 -23.27
C PRO A 161 -4.24 -19.12 -23.47
N LEU A 162 -4.62 -20.27 -22.91
CA LEU A 162 -6.00 -20.73 -22.90
C LEU A 162 -6.87 -19.94 -21.92
N HIS A 163 -6.29 -19.41 -20.85
CA HIS A 163 -7.02 -18.69 -19.80
C HIS A 163 -6.80 -17.19 -19.85
N PHE A 164 -5.58 -16.73 -20.12
CA PHE A 164 -5.24 -15.30 -20.14
C PHE A 164 -5.09 -14.77 -21.56
N TYR A 165 -5.59 -13.56 -21.78
CA TYR A 165 -5.44 -12.85 -23.05
C TYR A 165 -5.48 -11.34 -22.86
N LEU A 166 -4.91 -10.60 -23.82
CA LEU A 166 -4.84 -9.14 -23.78
C LEU A 166 -5.83 -8.49 -24.72
N VAL A 167 -6.48 -7.42 -24.26
CA VAL A 167 -7.39 -6.60 -25.04
C VAL A 167 -6.91 -5.16 -24.99
N ARG A 168 -6.86 -4.46 -26.13
CA ARG A 168 -6.48 -3.04 -26.16
C ARG A 168 -7.43 -2.20 -25.28
N ALA A 169 -6.87 -1.21 -24.58
CA ALA A 169 -7.65 -0.25 -23.82
C ALA A 169 -8.66 0.49 -24.72
N LYS A 170 -9.83 0.80 -24.17
CA LYS A 170 -10.87 1.59 -24.88
C LYS A 170 -10.62 3.09 -24.81
N THR A 171 -9.77 3.54 -23.89
CA THR A 171 -9.46 4.95 -23.69
C THR A 171 -8.72 5.48 -24.93
N PRO A 172 -9.18 6.56 -25.56
CA PRO A 172 -8.48 7.17 -26.69
C PRO A 172 -7.02 7.49 -26.33
N GLY A 173 -6.08 7.07 -27.17
CA GLY A 173 -4.65 7.30 -26.97
C GLY A 173 -3.96 6.39 -25.95
N ALA A 174 -4.69 5.52 -25.24
CA ALA A 174 -4.07 4.59 -24.30
C ALA A 174 -3.25 3.51 -25.04
N THR A 175 -2.00 3.35 -24.62
CA THR A 175 -1.07 2.35 -25.17
C THR A 175 -1.11 1.02 -24.43
N TYR A 176 -1.66 1.00 -23.21
CA TYR A 176 -1.73 -0.18 -22.36
C TYR A 176 -2.77 -1.21 -22.84
N LYS A 177 -2.59 -2.46 -22.42
CA LYS A 177 -3.55 -3.55 -22.65
C LYS A 177 -4.18 -3.99 -21.34
N VAL A 178 -5.46 -4.34 -21.42
CA VAL A 178 -6.21 -4.91 -20.31
C VAL A 178 -6.02 -6.42 -20.35
N LEU A 179 -5.58 -7.00 -19.24
CA LEU A 179 -5.48 -8.44 -19.07
C LEU A 179 -6.85 -8.99 -18.69
N TRP A 180 -7.27 -10.01 -19.43
CA TRP A 180 -8.52 -10.72 -19.19
C TRP A 180 -8.22 -12.18 -18.89
N TYR A 181 -8.96 -12.72 -17.93
CA TYR A 181 -9.07 -14.15 -17.69
C TYR A 181 -10.38 -14.67 -18.30
N ARG A 182 -10.33 -15.85 -18.91
CA ARG A 182 -11.50 -16.61 -19.34
C ARG A 182 -11.48 -18.02 -18.76
N HIS A 183 -12.66 -18.50 -18.43
CA HIS A 183 -12.94 -19.89 -18.13
C HIS A 183 -13.97 -20.41 -19.14
N CYS A 184 -13.64 -21.51 -19.81
CA CYS A 184 -14.53 -22.16 -20.77
C CYS A 184 -14.95 -23.52 -20.21
N GLU A 185 -16.25 -23.74 -20.09
CA GLU A 185 -16.83 -25.01 -19.64
C GLU A 185 -17.77 -25.55 -20.72
N THR A 186 -17.64 -26.82 -21.07
CA THR A 186 -18.52 -27.49 -22.03
C THR A 186 -19.49 -28.40 -21.28
N ILE A 187 -20.77 -28.06 -21.33
CA ILE A 187 -21.86 -28.85 -20.72
C ILE A 187 -22.73 -29.40 -21.86
N GLY A 188 -22.61 -30.71 -22.11
CA GLY A 188 -23.23 -31.36 -23.26
C GLY A 188 -22.68 -30.81 -24.58
N GLN A 189 -23.56 -30.20 -25.38
CA GLN A 189 -23.21 -29.62 -26.69
C GLN A 189 -23.00 -28.10 -26.64
N ARG A 190 -23.04 -27.48 -25.45
CA ARG A 190 -22.91 -26.01 -25.29
C ARG A 190 -21.62 -25.68 -24.56
N THR A 191 -20.89 -24.69 -25.07
CA THR A 191 -19.72 -24.11 -24.42
C THR A 191 -20.10 -22.78 -23.79
N PHE A 192 -19.89 -22.66 -22.49
CA PHE A 192 -20.09 -21.45 -21.71
C PHE A 192 -18.74 -20.81 -21.45
N THR A 193 -18.61 -19.52 -21.76
CA THR A 193 -17.40 -18.76 -21.48
C THR A 193 -17.70 -17.66 -20.47
N ARG A 194 -17.03 -17.72 -19.33
CA ARG A 194 -17.02 -16.66 -18.32
C ARG A 194 -15.70 -15.91 -18.43
N LYS A 195 -15.72 -14.60 -18.16
CA LYS A 195 -14.52 -13.78 -18.22
C LYS A 195 -14.53 -12.70 -17.15
N THR A 196 -13.34 -12.32 -16.72
CA THR A 196 -13.12 -11.23 -15.76
C THR A 196 -11.85 -10.48 -16.14
N LYS A 197 -11.75 -9.23 -15.72
CA LYS A 197 -10.49 -8.49 -15.79
C LYS A 197 -9.57 -8.92 -14.65
N VAL A 198 -8.28 -8.85 -14.92
CA VAL A 198 -7.22 -8.99 -13.92
C VAL A 198 -6.31 -7.79 -14.06
N ASP A 199 -6.37 -6.90 -13.08
CA ASP A 199 -5.59 -5.67 -13.05
C ASP A 199 -4.30 -5.91 -12.26
N ILE A 200 -3.17 -5.80 -12.95
CA ILE A 200 -1.83 -5.92 -12.37
C ILE A 200 -1.36 -4.54 -11.99
N VAL A 201 -1.11 -4.34 -10.70
CA VAL A 201 -0.66 -3.08 -10.12
C VAL A 201 0.69 -3.28 -9.47
N VAL A 202 1.66 -2.46 -9.85
CA VAL A 202 3.00 -2.49 -9.29
C VAL A 202 3.06 -1.57 -8.07
N ALA A 203 3.67 -2.04 -6.99
CA ALA A 203 3.86 -1.27 -5.76
C ALA A 203 4.57 0.07 -6.01
N GLY A 204 4.30 1.06 -5.17
CA GLY A 204 4.68 2.47 -5.39
C GLY A 204 3.73 3.21 -6.34
N THR A 205 2.98 2.50 -7.19
CA THR A 205 1.91 3.14 -8.00
C THR A 205 0.69 3.42 -7.13
N MET A 206 0.06 4.59 -7.29
CA MET A 206 -1.08 5.05 -6.48
C MET A 206 -0.77 5.07 -4.96
N MET A 207 0.50 5.25 -4.59
CA MET A 207 0.97 5.24 -3.20
C MET A 207 0.72 3.90 -2.47
N LEU A 208 0.57 2.80 -3.22
CA LEU A 208 0.45 1.45 -2.65
C LEU A 208 1.79 0.98 -2.08
N PRO A 209 1.77 0.32 -0.91
CA PRO A 209 2.99 -0.12 -0.25
C PRO A 209 3.60 -1.32 -0.97
N PHE A 210 4.89 -1.57 -0.76
CA PHE A 210 5.54 -2.78 -1.25
C PHE A 210 5.11 -3.98 -0.39
N PRO A 211 4.38 -4.97 -0.95
CA PRO A 211 3.99 -6.14 -0.18
C PRO A 211 5.23 -6.93 0.20
N SER A 212 5.53 -7.00 1.49
CA SER A 212 6.56 -7.90 2.03
C SER A 212 5.96 -9.29 2.26
N LEU A 213 6.74 -10.35 2.12
CA LEU A 213 6.26 -11.72 2.38
C LEU A 213 5.72 -11.86 3.81
N GLN A 214 6.26 -11.10 4.77
CA GLN A 214 5.84 -11.11 6.16
C GLN A 214 4.52 -10.40 6.42
N SER A 215 4.08 -9.51 5.52
CA SER A 215 2.82 -8.77 5.65
C SER A 215 1.67 -9.37 4.83
N ILE A 216 1.94 -10.30 3.91
CA ILE A 216 0.88 -10.97 3.13
C ILE A 216 0.07 -11.89 4.05
N ILE A 217 -1.25 -11.73 4.01
CA ILE A 217 -2.20 -12.56 4.75
C ILE A 217 -2.75 -13.64 3.82
N ILE A 218 -2.69 -14.90 4.24
CA ILE A 218 -3.27 -16.02 3.48
C ILE A 218 -4.72 -16.25 3.93
N LYS A 219 -5.67 -16.07 3.02
CA LYS A 219 -7.10 -16.38 3.21
C LYS A 219 -7.48 -17.54 2.30
N GLY A 220 -7.53 -18.76 2.84
CA GLY A 220 -7.71 -19.96 2.01
C GLY A 220 -6.46 -20.20 1.14
N THR A 221 -6.60 -20.16 -0.19
CA THR A 221 -5.49 -20.21 -1.15
C THR A 221 -5.05 -18.84 -1.65
N PHE A 222 -5.69 -17.76 -1.17
CA PHE A 222 -5.49 -16.41 -1.70
C PHE A 222 -4.46 -15.63 -0.86
N PRO A 223 -3.34 -15.16 -1.44
CA PRO A 223 -2.52 -14.14 -0.81
C PRO A 223 -3.23 -12.79 -0.90
N VAL A 224 -3.44 -12.12 0.22
CA VAL A 224 -4.20 -10.86 0.32
C VAL A 224 -3.38 -9.81 1.07
N VAL A 225 -3.51 -8.55 0.70
CA VAL A 225 -2.91 -7.43 1.46
C VAL A 225 -3.50 -7.37 2.88
N PRO A 226 -2.77 -6.82 3.87
CA PRO A 226 -3.31 -6.55 5.20
C PRO A 226 -4.64 -5.77 5.14
N LEU A 227 -5.50 -5.99 6.13
CA LEU A 227 -6.79 -5.28 6.24
C LEU A 227 -6.57 -3.77 6.36
N GLU A 228 -5.49 -3.38 7.01
CA GLU A 228 -4.97 -2.03 7.15
C GLU A 228 -4.78 -1.35 5.80
N VAL A 229 -4.00 -1.99 4.93
CA VAL A 229 -3.72 -1.49 3.57
C VAL A 229 -5.02 -1.35 2.78
N LEU A 230 -5.92 -2.33 2.92
CA LEU A 230 -7.18 -2.35 2.20
C LEU A 230 -8.12 -1.21 2.62
N LEU A 231 -8.28 -0.97 3.92
CA LEU A 231 -9.17 0.08 4.43
C LEU A 231 -8.68 1.47 4.02
N LEU A 232 -7.38 1.74 4.19
CA LEU A 232 -6.82 3.06 3.87
C LEU A 232 -6.81 3.33 2.36
N HIS A 233 -6.56 2.29 1.54
CA HIS A 233 -6.64 2.45 0.08
C HIS A 233 -8.09 2.61 -0.42
N LYS A 234 -9.09 2.03 0.26
CA LYS A 234 -10.50 2.30 -0.04
C LYS A 234 -10.87 3.75 0.28
N LEU A 235 -10.38 4.28 1.39
CA LEU A 235 -10.54 5.69 1.76
C LEU A 235 -9.92 6.62 0.71
N GLN A 236 -8.71 6.31 0.22
CA GLN A 236 -8.12 7.03 -0.92
C GLN A 236 -9.02 6.97 -2.15
N GLY A 237 -9.47 5.78 -2.56
CA GLY A 237 -10.31 5.63 -3.75
C GLY A 237 -11.62 6.42 -3.69
N TRP A 238 -12.26 6.48 -2.51
CA TRP A 238 -13.41 7.34 -2.28
C TRP A 238 -13.07 8.83 -2.46
N TYR A 239 -11.96 9.28 -1.87
CA TYR A 239 -11.52 10.67 -1.99
C TYR A 239 -11.19 11.03 -3.44
N ASP A 240 -10.47 10.18 -4.16
CA ASP A 240 -10.12 10.37 -5.56
C ASP A 240 -11.37 10.47 -6.44
N HIS A 241 -12.38 9.64 -6.18
CA HIS A 241 -13.67 9.72 -6.88
C HIS A 241 -14.47 10.97 -6.50
N LEU A 242 -14.35 11.47 -5.27
CA LEU A 242 -15.01 12.70 -4.82
C LEU A 242 -14.47 13.92 -5.57
N ILE A 243 -13.15 14.00 -5.77
CA ILE A 243 -12.51 15.14 -6.44
C ILE A 243 -12.38 14.97 -7.96
N ALA A 244 -12.69 13.78 -8.50
CA ALA A 244 -12.58 13.52 -9.93
C ALA A 244 -13.53 14.42 -10.75
N PRO A 245 -13.07 15.03 -11.85
CA PRO A 245 -13.94 15.81 -12.73
C PRO A 245 -14.92 14.93 -13.52
N GLU A 246 -14.62 13.64 -13.71
CA GLU A 246 -15.45 12.77 -14.53
C GLU A 246 -16.64 12.20 -13.74
N LEU A 247 -17.86 12.55 -14.16
CA LEU A 247 -19.11 12.10 -13.53
C LEU A 247 -19.21 10.58 -13.33
N HIS A 248 -18.66 9.78 -14.25
CA HIS A 248 -18.71 8.32 -14.14
C HIS A 248 -17.82 7.77 -13.01
N LYS A 249 -16.76 8.50 -12.60
CA LYS A 249 -15.95 8.18 -11.43
C LYS A 249 -16.67 8.58 -10.14
N GLN A 250 -17.24 9.79 -10.10
CA GLN A 250 -18.05 10.26 -8.96
C GLN A 250 -19.22 9.32 -8.64
N ARG A 251 -19.85 8.73 -9.66
CA ARG A 251 -20.93 7.73 -9.49
C ARG A 251 -20.52 6.47 -8.73
N LYS A 252 -19.22 6.22 -8.54
CA LYS A 252 -18.71 5.10 -7.72
C LYS A 252 -18.70 5.41 -6.22
N GLY A 253 -18.80 6.68 -5.84
CA GLY A 253 -18.74 7.12 -4.44
C GLY A 253 -19.64 6.32 -3.48
N PRO A 254 -20.94 6.07 -3.78
CA PRO A 254 -21.79 5.27 -2.90
C PRO A 254 -21.28 3.84 -2.67
N VAL A 255 -20.63 3.23 -3.68
CA VAL A 255 -20.04 1.89 -3.55
C VAL A 255 -18.80 1.93 -2.66
N ASP A 256 -17.97 2.96 -2.79
CA ASP A 256 -16.78 3.09 -1.95
C ASP A 256 -17.15 3.33 -0.48
N VAL A 257 -18.18 4.14 -0.22
CA VAL A 257 -18.67 4.38 1.15
C VAL A 257 -19.14 3.08 1.80
N GLU A 258 -19.89 2.24 1.08
CA GLU A 258 -20.35 0.96 1.60
C GLU A 258 -19.18 -0.03 1.83
N ASP A 259 -18.22 -0.07 0.91
CA ASP A 259 -17.00 -0.87 1.08
C ASP A 259 -16.19 -0.40 2.30
N ILE A 260 -16.03 0.92 2.50
CA ILE A 260 -15.35 1.50 3.67
C ILE A 260 -16.10 1.13 4.94
N ARG A 261 -17.42 1.35 5.02
CA ARG A 261 -18.24 0.99 6.20
C ARG A 261 -18.15 -0.48 6.54
N CYS A 262 -18.16 -1.36 5.54
CA CYS A 262 -18.03 -2.79 5.78
C CYS A 262 -16.62 -3.14 6.31
N THR A 263 -15.58 -2.66 5.63
CA THR A 263 -14.17 -2.92 5.98
C THR A 263 -13.83 -2.35 7.37
N LEU A 264 -14.34 -1.16 7.69
CA LEU A 264 -14.19 -0.49 8.97
C LEU A 264 -14.80 -1.30 10.11
N ARG A 265 -16.04 -1.81 9.94
CA ARG A 265 -16.67 -2.69 10.94
C ARG A 265 -15.88 -3.99 11.15
N ILE A 266 -15.28 -4.54 10.10
CA ILE A 266 -14.41 -5.73 10.21
C ILE A 266 -13.15 -5.38 10.99
N ALA A 267 -12.52 -4.24 10.70
CA ALA A 267 -11.33 -3.76 11.40
C ALA A 267 -11.61 -3.55 12.89
N VAL A 268 -12.70 -2.86 13.25
CA VAL A 268 -13.10 -2.64 14.65
C VAL A 268 -13.28 -3.96 15.40
N ARG A 269 -13.95 -4.95 14.77
CA ARG A 269 -14.13 -6.29 15.37
C ARG A 269 -12.82 -7.07 15.53
N SER A 270 -11.80 -6.73 14.76
CA SER A 270 -10.48 -7.37 14.82
C SER A 270 -9.56 -6.78 15.89
N VAL A 271 -9.85 -5.57 16.38
CA VAL A 271 -9.10 -4.95 17.48
C VAL A 271 -9.35 -5.74 18.76
N THR A 272 -8.28 -6.31 19.32
CA THR A 272 -8.33 -7.00 20.60
C THR A 272 -7.69 -6.15 21.69
N GLY A 273 -8.41 -5.92 22.78
CA GLY A 273 -7.92 -5.12 23.91
C GLY A 273 -8.34 -3.65 23.84
N THR A 274 -7.82 -2.86 24.77
CA THR A 274 -8.17 -1.43 24.92
C THR A 274 -7.20 -0.48 24.24
N GLU A 275 -6.07 -0.99 23.75
CA GLU A 275 -5.03 -0.17 23.11
C GLU A 275 -5.41 0.16 21.66
N ARG A 276 -5.49 1.45 21.34
CA ARG A 276 -5.87 1.96 20.00
C ARG A 276 -4.67 2.03 19.07
N LEU A 277 -3.96 0.92 18.91
CA LEU A 277 -2.72 0.86 18.12
C LEU A 277 -2.97 0.53 16.64
N TRP A 278 -4.21 0.22 16.25
CA TRP A 278 -4.52 -0.21 14.89
C TRP A 278 -4.10 0.84 13.86
N ALA A 279 -4.43 2.11 14.07
CA ALA A 279 -4.06 3.22 13.19
C ALA A 279 -2.54 3.36 13.05
N LEU A 280 -1.79 3.19 14.15
CA LEU A 280 -0.33 3.25 14.12
C LEU A 280 0.27 2.15 13.25
N VAL A 281 -0.21 0.91 13.41
CA VAL A 281 0.21 -0.22 12.56
C VAL A 281 -0.19 0.01 11.11
N ALA A 282 -1.40 0.52 10.87
CA ALA A 282 -1.90 0.74 9.53
C ALA A 282 -1.09 1.79 8.77
N LEU A 283 -0.71 2.87 9.44
CA LEU A 283 0.07 3.95 8.86
C LEU A 283 1.53 3.55 8.61
N ASP A 284 2.09 2.60 9.37
CA ASP A 284 3.47 2.08 9.18
C ASP A 284 3.68 1.35 7.84
N PHE A 285 2.59 0.96 7.17
CA PHE A 285 2.69 0.39 5.82
C PHE A 285 3.06 1.43 4.76
N PHE A 286 2.79 2.72 4.99
CA PHE A 286 2.77 3.74 3.95
C PHE A 286 3.81 4.84 4.19
N GLU A 287 4.21 5.50 3.11
CA GLU A 287 5.11 6.65 3.17
C GLU A 287 4.43 7.87 3.81
N GLU A 288 5.26 8.81 4.30
CA GLU A 288 4.81 9.95 5.11
C GLU A 288 3.72 10.79 4.43
N GLU A 289 3.84 11.01 3.11
CA GLU A 289 2.84 11.76 2.34
C GLU A 289 1.46 11.07 2.41
N PHE A 290 1.41 9.76 2.19
CA PHE A 290 0.15 9.01 2.25
C PHE A 290 -0.40 8.99 3.68
N ARG A 291 0.47 8.92 4.69
CA ARG A 291 0.06 8.96 6.11
C ARG A 291 -0.66 10.26 6.42
N GLN A 292 -0.08 11.40 6.04
CA GLN A 292 -0.68 12.71 6.26
C GLN A 292 -2.01 12.86 5.50
N LEU A 293 -2.04 12.50 4.22
CA LEU A 293 -3.26 12.51 3.42
C LEU A 293 -4.35 11.62 4.02
N THR A 294 -3.97 10.46 4.59
CA THR A 294 -4.91 9.56 5.26
C THR A 294 -5.56 10.23 6.46
N LEU A 295 -4.79 10.93 7.30
CA LEU A 295 -5.35 11.64 8.47
C LEU A 295 -6.38 12.69 8.04
N ASP A 296 -6.09 13.45 6.99
CA ASP A 296 -7.01 14.47 6.47
C ASP A 296 -8.26 13.84 5.83
N ARG A 297 -8.09 12.74 5.08
CA ARG A 297 -9.19 11.98 4.49
C ARG A 297 -10.10 11.36 5.54
N VAL A 298 -9.55 10.86 6.65
CA VAL A 298 -10.35 10.30 7.77
C VAL A 298 -11.23 11.41 8.39
N LYS A 299 -10.64 12.58 8.68
CA LYS A 299 -11.39 13.74 9.20
C LYS A 299 -12.50 14.18 8.23
N LEU A 300 -12.17 14.26 6.94
CA LEU A 300 -13.15 14.61 5.91
C LEU A 300 -14.27 13.56 5.84
N PHE A 301 -13.93 12.27 5.80
CA PHE A 301 -14.90 11.18 5.76
C PHE A 301 -15.84 11.22 6.97
N CYS A 302 -15.32 11.43 8.17
CA CYS A 302 -16.12 11.52 9.39
C CYS A 302 -17.01 12.77 9.44
N SER A 303 -16.60 13.88 8.82
CA SER A 303 -17.44 15.08 8.73
C SER A 303 -18.66 14.89 7.81
N VAL A 304 -18.53 14.03 6.79
CA VAL A 304 -19.62 13.68 5.87
C VAL A 304 -20.46 12.52 6.39
N PHE A 305 -19.84 11.53 7.04
CA PHE A 305 -20.45 10.30 7.54
C PHE A 305 -20.24 10.17 9.05
N ALA A 306 -21.00 10.96 9.81
CA ALA A 306 -20.90 11.01 11.26
C ALA A 306 -21.13 9.64 11.95
N ASP A 307 -21.87 8.73 11.29
CA ASP A 307 -22.12 7.37 11.77
C ASP A 307 -20.86 6.50 11.83
N CYS A 308 -19.79 6.87 11.11
CA CYS A 308 -18.52 6.12 11.09
C CYS A 308 -17.49 6.66 12.10
N ARG A 309 -17.77 7.77 12.77
CA ARG A 309 -16.79 8.49 13.60
C ARG A 309 -16.27 7.64 14.76
N ASP A 310 -17.18 7.00 15.50
CA ASP A 310 -16.81 6.17 16.65
C ASP A 310 -15.98 4.95 16.25
N ASP A 311 -16.22 4.40 15.06
CA ASP A 311 -15.46 3.26 14.54
C ASP A 311 -14.03 3.68 14.18
N TRP A 312 -13.84 4.80 13.48
CA TRP A 312 -12.50 5.33 13.20
C TRP A 312 -11.74 5.74 14.47
N TYR A 313 -12.43 6.31 15.45
CA TYR A 313 -11.87 6.64 16.74
C TYR A 313 -11.41 5.38 17.51
N GLN A 314 -12.18 4.30 17.46
CA GLN A 314 -11.81 3.00 18.05
C GLN A 314 -10.54 2.42 17.42
N LEU A 315 -10.34 2.62 16.11
CA LEU A 315 -9.09 2.22 15.44
C LEU A 315 -7.88 3.09 15.86
N GLY A 316 -8.09 4.24 16.51
CA GLY A 316 -7.03 5.12 16.98
C GLY A 316 -6.75 6.34 16.11
N PHE A 317 -7.68 6.69 15.20
CA PHE A 317 -7.60 7.96 14.47
C PHE A 317 -8.19 9.11 15.27
N GLU A 318 -7.66 10.31 15.05
CA GLU A 318 -8.25 11.56 15.52
C GLU A 318 -9.33 12.03 14.52
N VAL A 319 -10.56 12.20 15.00
CA VAL A 319 -11.78 12.40 14.19
C VAL A 319 -12.73 13.46 14.72
#